data_AF-A0A428XS20-F1
#
_entry.id   AF-A0A428XS20-F1
#
_cell.length_a   1.000
_cell.length_b   1.000
_cell.length_c   1.000
_cell.angle_alpha   90.00
_cell.angle_beta   90.00
_cell.angle_gamma   90.00
#
_symmetry.space_group_name_H-M   'P 1'
#
loop_
_entity.id
_entity.type
_entity.pdbx_description
1 polymer ?
#
loop_
_entity_poly.entity_id
_entity_poly.type
_entity_poly.pdbx_seq_one_letter_code
_entity_poly.pdbx_strand_id
1 'polypeptide(L)'
;MARGGRGGDGDDGAPAGGRPGRPPGGPESVAAAQQAVSTEAQQGRPGGGAGRTRSSDEPATPASAQSFVDNITADPRSVSGRSAQDIADQFTAAGYPATVEQSRKKGTSGNAVQVRIQNHPEITNIQVHPGGGRHTPEGSPYWKISTNTAGKTWVIPRDFRGAEELGGNVVRYDE
;
A
#
# COMPACT_ATOMS: atom_id res chain seq x y z
N MET A 1 -77.87 34.40 16.66
CA MET A 1 -77.91 34.35 15.18
C MET A 1 -77.10 33.14 14.77
N ALA A 2 -77.68 31.94 14.63
CA ALA A 2 -78.53 31.46 13.54
C ALA A 2 -77.79 31.21 12.21
N ARG A 3 -77.65 29.90 11.89
CA ARG A 3 -77.65 29.25 10.55
C ARG A 3 -76.31 29.32 9.76
N GLY A 4 -75.84 28.26 9.11
CA GLY A 4 -76.44 26.95 8.81
C GLY A 4 -75.43 26.02 8.14
N GLY A 5 -75.74 24.72 8.14
CA GLY A 5 -74.94 23.69 7.50
C GLY A 5 -75.39 23.32 6.08
N ARG A 6 -74.58 22.45 5.45
CA ARG A 6 -74.83 21.42 4.41
C ARG A 6 -73.42 20.90 4.04
N GLY A 7 -73.05 19.63 4.08
CA GLY A 7 -73.83 18.41 3.88
C GLY A 7 -73.89 18.09 2.39
N GLY A 8 -73.10 17.11 1.94
CA GLY A 8 -73.47 16.25 0.83
C GLY A 8 -72.42 15.95 -0.25
N ASP A 9 -71.91 14.71 -0.20
CA ASP A 9 -71.84 13.72 -1.30
C ASP A 9 -70.91 13.93 -2.52
N GLY A 10 -70.14 12.89 -2.83
CA GLY A 10 -69.52 12.71 -4.16
C GLY A 10 -68.28 11.82 -4.19
N ASP A 11 -68.47 10.52 -4.01
CA ASP A 11 -67.56 9.46 -4.48
C ASP A 11 -67.45 9.51 -6.02
N ASP A 12 -66.29 9.12 -6.59
CA ASP A 12 -66.08 8.48 -7.91
C ASP A 12 -64.74 8.88 -8.57
N GLY A 13 -63.89 7.88 -8.82
CA GLY A 13 -62.99 7.87 -9.98
C GLY A 13 -61.49 7.97 -9.73
N ALA A 14 -60.81 6.82 -9.83
CA ALA A 14 -59.36 6.64 -9.85
C ALA A 14 -58.59 7.51 -10.88
N PRO A 15 -57.25 7.61 -10.76
CA PRO A 15 -56.48 6.73 -11.64
C PRO A 15 -55.36 5.94 -10.95
N ALA A 16 -55.17 4.75 -11.52
CA ALA A 16 -54.06 3.83 -11.29
C ALA A 16 -52.69 4.50 -11.52
N GLY A 17 -51.71 4.09 -10.73
CA GLY A 17 -50.31 4.48 -10.89
C GLY A 17 -49.45 3.84 -9.82
N GLY A 18 -49.17 2.54 -10.00
CA GLY A 18 -48.42 1.72 -9.06
C GLY A 18 -47.02 2.27 -8.74
N ARG A 19 -46.61 1.99 -7.51
CA ARG A 19 -45.25 2.16 -6.99
C ARG A 19 -44.27 1.26 -7.78
N PRO A 20 -43.10 1.77 -8.22
CA PRO A 20 -41.87 1.00 -8.22
C PRO A 20 -41.12 1.33 -6.91
N GLY A 21 -40.80 0.36 -6.05
CA GLY A 21 -39.77 -0.66 -6.34
C GLY A 21 -38.40 0.02 -6.27
N ARG A 22 -37.83 0.20 -5.07
CA ARG A 22 -36.68 -0.56 -4.53
C ARG A 22 -35.42 -0.49 -5.44
N PRO A 23 -34.27 -0.04 -4.90
CA PRO A 23 -33.17 0.52 -5.68
C PRO A 23 -32.34 -0.53 -6.44
N PRO A 24 -31.78 -0.17 -7.61
CA PRO A 24 -30.69 -0.93 -8.23
C PRO A 24 -29.34 -0.60 -7.59
N GLY A 25 -28.37 -1.50 -7.85
CA GLY A 25 -27.00 -1.60 -7.31
C GLY A 25 -26.24 -0.27 -7.16
N GLY A 26 -25.38 -0.13 -6.17
CA GLY A 26 -24.17 -0.96 -6.04
C GLY A 26 -23.06 -0.30 -6.87
N PRO A 27 -22.04 0.33 -6.27
CA PRO A 27 -20.99 1.00 -7.03
C PRO A 27 -20.17 -0.05 -7.78
N GLU A 28 -20.26 -0.02 -9.11
CA GLU A 28 -19.42 -0.82 -9.99
C GLU A 28 -17.95 -0.42 -9.84
N SER A 29 -17.17 -1.44 -9.56
CA SER A 29 -15.72 -1.50 -9.57
C SER A 29 -15.16 -1.00 -10.91
N VAL A 30 -14.43 0.12 -10.91
CA VAL A 30 -13.45 0.44 -11.96
C VAL A 30 -12.07 -0.01 -11.48
N ALA A 31 -11.86 -1.32 -11.57
CA ALA A 31 -10.54 -1.92 -11.62
C ALA A 31 -10.28 -2.36 -13.08
N ALA A 32 -9.03 -2.19 -13.52
CA ALA A 32 -8.42 -2.65 -14.77
C ALA A 32 -8.48 -1.72 -16.00
N ALA A 33 -7.44 -0.89 -16.14
CA ALA A 33 -6.77 -0.67 -17.42
C ALA A 33 -5.33 -0.18 -17.15
N GLN A 34 -4.50 -1.11 -16.69
CA GLN A 34 -3.07 -1.07 -16.96
C GLN A 34 -2.87 -1.64 -18.38
N GLN A 35 -1.81 -1.20 -19.06
CA GLN A 35 -1.24 -1.70 -20.33
C GLN A 35 -1.55 -0.85 -21.58
N ALA A 36 -0.59 0.02 -21.95
CA ALA A 36 -0.02 0.12 -23.30
C ALA A 36 1.00 1.28 -23.37
N VAL A 37 2.25 1.03 -22.97
CA VAL A 37 3.40 1.77 -23.48
C VAL A 37 4.58 0.81 -23.61
N SER A 38 4.44 -0.10 -24.56
CA SER A 38 5.54 -0.85 -25.15
C SER A 38 5.27 -0.89 -26.65
N THR A 39 5.92 -0.05 -27.43
CA THR A 39 6.49 -0.33 -28.76
C THR A 39 7.09 0.97 -29.31
N GLU A 40 8.35 1.24 -28.97
CA GLU A 40 9.25 1.94 -29.89
C GLU A 40 10.66 1.38 -29.66
N ALA A 41 10.84 0.16 -30.17
CA ALA A 41 12.16 -0.41 -30.40
C ALA A 41 12.46 -0.26 -31.88
N GLN A 42 13.32 0.68 -32.27
CA GLN A 42 14.10 0.49 -33.48
C GLN A 42 15.41 1.31 -33.50
N GLN A 43 16.51 0.56 -33.46
CA GLN A 43 17.82 0.80 -34.09
C GLN A 43 18.84 1.71 -33.40
N GLY A 44 19.92 1.09 -32.92
CA GLY A 44 21.25 1.73 -32.94
C GLY A 44 22.32 1.15 -32.03
N ARG A 45 23.19 0.30 -32.62
CA ARG A 45 24.63 0.04 -32.31
C ARG A 45 25.02 -1.00 -31.24
N PRO A 46 25.94 -1.93 -31.57
CA PRO A 46 26.67 -2.75 -30.60
C PRO A 46 27.88 -1.96 -30.10
N GLY A 47 27.97 -1.74 -28.79
CA GLY A 47 29.11 -1.09 -28.16
C GLY A 47 29.20 -1.52 -26.71
N GLY A 48 30.30 -2.20 -26.37
CA GLY A 48 30.52 -2.83 -25.08
C GLY A 48 30.45 -1.89 -23.88
N GLY A 49 29.99 -2.45 -22.77
CA GLY A 49 29.98 -1.80 -21.46
C GLY A 49 29.40 -2.76 -20.45
N ALA A 50 30.26 -3.44 -19.70
CA ALA A 50 29.88 -4.26 -18.56
C ALA A 50 29.24 -3.39 -17.47
N GLY A 51 27.93 -3.23 -17.53
CA GLY A 51 27.11 -2.62 -16.49
C GLY A 51 26.16 -3.69 -15.95
N ARG A 52 26.35 -4.09 -14.69
CA ARG A 52 25.44 -4.96 -13.94
C ARG A 52 24.07 -4.29 -13.80
N THR A 53 23.20 -4.46 -14.78
CA THR A 53 21.76 -4.27 -14.62
C THR A 53 21.26 -5.49 -13.87
N ARG A 54 21.15 -5.39 -12.53
CA ARG A 54 20.38 -6.38 -11.76
C ARG A 54 18.93 -6.22 -12.20
N SER A 55 18.48 -7.15 -13.03
CA SER A 55 17.12 -7.29 -13.51
C SER A 55 16.16 -7.34 -12.31
N SER A 56 15.37 -6.30 -12.13
CA SER A 56 14.30 -6.22 -11.12
C SER A 56 13.07 -7.07 -11.49
N ASP A 57 13.24 -8.10 -12.32
CA ASP A 57 12.17 -8.90 -12.93
C ASP A 57 12.53 -10.39 -13.03
N GLU A 58 13.49 -10.89 -12.21
CA GLU A 58 13.60 -12.33 -12.01
C GLU A 58 12.61 -12.76 -10.93
N PRO A 59 11.80 -13.82 -11.16
CA PRO A 59 10.94 -14.36 -10.12
C PRO A 59 11.82 -14.74 -8.93
N ALA A 60 11.48 -14.22 -7.76
CA ALA A 60 12.20 -14.53 -6.53
C ALA A 60 12.23 -16.05 -6.35
N THR A 61 13.38 -16.66 -6.59
CA THR A 61 13.57 -18.06 -6.24
C THR A 61 13.42 -18.18 -4.71
N PRO A 62 12.84 -19.27 -4.19
CA PRO A 62 12.63 -19.42 -2.74
C PRO A 62 13.93 -19.27 -1.93
N ALA A 63 15.06 -19.70 -2.50
CA ALA A 63 16.38 -19.51 -1.89
C ALA A 63 16.81 -18.04 -1.81
N SER A 64 16.56 -17.24 -2.85
CA SER A 64 16.84 -15.79 -2.84
C SER A 64 15.89 -15.02 -1.91
N ALA A 65 14.63 -15.46 -1.81
CA ALA A 65 13.63 -14.86 -0.94
C ALA A 65 13.97 -15.10 0.54
N GLN A 66 14.36 -16.32 0.91
CA GLN A 66 14.84 -16.61 2.27
C GLN A 66 16.11 -15.83 2.61
N SER A 67 17.07 -15.78 1.68
CA SER A 67 18.29 -14.99 1.87
C SER A 67 17.99 -13.51 2.05
N PHE A 68 16.99 -12.97 1.33
CA PHE A 68 16.54 -11.59 1.52
C PHE A 68 15.95 -11.39 2.91
N VAL A 69 14.97 -12.23 3.30
CA VAL A 69 14.27 -12.13 4.58
C VAL A 69 15.22 -12.22 5.77
N ASP A 70 16.16 -13.17 5.75
CA ASP A 70 17.18 -13.36 6.78
C ASP A 70 18.14 -12.17 6.86
N ASN A 71 18.49 -11.57 5.70
CA ASN A 71 19.34 -10.40 5.66
C ASN A 71 18.66 -9.09 6.08
N ILE A 72 17.33 -9.01 6.24
CA ILE A 72 16.68 -7.73 6.64
C ILE A 72 17.12 -7.28 8.04
N THR A 73 17.40 -8.20 8.95
CA THR A 73 17.87 -7.86 10.31
C THR A 73 19.34 -7.45 10.31
N ALA A 74 20.18 -8.09 9.50
CA ALA A 74 21.61 -7.80 9.37
C ALA A 74 21.89 -6.55 8.51
N ASP A 75 21.22 -6.42 7.37
CA ASP A 75 21.25 -5.28 6.47
C ASP A 75 19.82 -4.75 6.23
N PRO A 76 19.30 -3.92 7.15
CA PRO A 76 17.98 -3.32 6.98
C PRO A 76 17.89 -2.41 5.76
N ARG A 77 19.01 -1.95 5.18
CA ARG A 77 19.02 -1.17 3.93
C ARG A 77 18.48 -1.97 2.75
N SER A 78 18.51 -3.30 2.80
CA SER A 78 18.01 -4.17 1.74
C SER A 78 16.52 -3.98 1.43
N VAL A 79 15.71 -3.44 2.36
CA VAL A 79 14.29 -3.13 2.10
C VAL A 79 14.08 -1.82 1.35
N SER A 80 15.11 -0.97 1.26
CA SER A 80 15.03 0.30 0.54
C SER A 80 14.80 0.07 -0.95
N GLY A 81 13.97 0.91 -1.57
CA GLY A 81 13.55 0.77 -2.96
C GLY A 81 12.48 -0.31 -3.21
N ARG A 82 12.15 -1.14 -2.22
CA ARG A 82 11.10 -2.16 -2.34
C ARG A 82 9.75 -1.65 -1.87
N SER A 83 8.72 -2.04 -2.61
CA SER A 83 7.33 -1.76 -2.26
C SER A 83 6.82 -2.75 -1.22
N ALA A 84 5.76 -2.38 -0.50
CA ALA A 84 5.14 -3.26 0.51
C ALA A 84 4.69 -4.61 -0.10
N GLN A 85 4.20 -4.57 -1.34
CA GLN A 85 3.81 -5.77 -2.09
C GLN A 85 5.01 -6.68 -2.35
N ASP A 86 6.08 -6.15 -2.97
CA ASP A 86 7.31 -6.91 -3.20
C ASP A 86 7.84 -7.54 -1.91
N ILE A 87 7.90 -6.77 -0.82
CA ILE A 87 8.33 -7.28 0.49
C ILE A 87 7.44 -8.46 0.92
N ALA A 88 6.11 -8.33 0.86
CA ALA A 88 5.19 -9.41 1.23
C ALA A 88 5.35 -10.65 0.34
N ASP A 89 5.57 -10.46 -0.96
CA ASP A 89 5.85 -11.54 -1.90
C ASP A 89 7.15 -12.26 -1.56
N GLN A 90 8.22 -11.55 -1.17
CA GLN A 90 9.46 -12.18 -0.69
C GLN A 90 9.22 -13.00 0.58
N PHE A 91 8.49 -12.47 1.56
CA PHE A 91 8.16 -13.22 2.78
C PHE A 91 7.34 -14.47 2.46
N THR A 92 6.34 -14.34 1.58
CA THR A 92 5.49 -15.45 1.17
C THR A 92 6.29 -16.52 0.41
N ALA A 93 7.17 -16.11 -0.50
CA ALA A 93 8.09 -16.99 -1.22
C ALA A 93 9.12 -17.67 -0.30
N ALA A 94 9.48 -17.03 0.81
CA ALA A 94 10.33 -17.58 1.86
C ALA A 94 9.60 -18.57 2.79
N GLY A 95 8.27 -18.71 2.65
CA GLY A 95 7.43 -19.58 3.47
C GLY A 95 6.78 -18.90 4.67
N TYR A 96 6.87 -17.58 4.77
CA TYR A 96 6.25 -16.77 5.83
C TYR A 96 5.00 -16.06 5.30
N PRO A 97 3.80 -16.40 5.77
CA PRO A 97 2.59 -15.73 5.31
C PRO A 97 2.64 -14.25 5.66
N ALA A 98 2.56 -13.39 4.64
CA ALA A 98 2.58 -11.94 4.79
C ALA A 98 1.33 -11.30 4.19
N THR A 99 0.79 -10.29 4.88
CA THR A 99 -0.38 -9.53 4.41
C THR A 99 -0.06 -8.05 4.29
N VAL A 100 -0.45 -7.46 3.15
CA VAL A 100 -0.29 -6.04 2.87
C VAL A 100 -1.57 -5.29 3.23
N GLU A 101 -1.46 -4.31 4.10
CA GLU A 101 -2.59 -3.51 4.58
C GLU A 101 -2.26 -2.02 4.51
N GLN A 102 -3.13 -1.23 3.89
CA GLN A 102 -3.00 0.22 3.94
C GLN A 102 -3.28 0.75 5.34
N SER A 103 -2.36 1.57 5.87
CA SER A 103 -2.54 2.23 7.16
C SER A 103 -3.60 3.31 7.04
N ARG A 104 -4.82 3.05 7.54
CA ARG A 104 -5.87 4.07 7.68
C ARG A 104 -5.69 4.96 8.93
N LYS A 105 -4.51 4.92 9.56
CA LYS A 105 -4.26 5.54 10.87
C LYS A 105 -4.01 7.03 10.72
N LYS A 106 -4.98 7.85 11.14
CA LYS A 106 -4.84 9.32 11.29
C LYS A 106 -3.53 9.65 12.02
N GLY A 107 -2.72 10.54 11.45
CA GLY A 107 -1.48 11.05 12.05
C GLY A 107 -0.18 10.36 11.60
N THR A 108 -0.27 9.27 10.86
CA THR A 108 0.83 8.79 10.01
C THR A 108 0.73 9.59 8.70
N SER A 109 1.83 9.91 7.99
CA SER A 109 1.72 10.37 6.59
C SER A 109 0.77 9.38 5.90
N GLY A 110 -0.45 9.79 5.56
CA GLY A 110 -1.67 8.93 5.48
C GLY A 110 -1.64 7.83 4.41
N ASN A 111 -0.48 7.57 3.84
CA ASN A 111 -0.17 6.71 2.71
C ASN A 111 0.75 5.54 3.10
N ALA A 112 1.01 5.32 4.40
CA ALA A 112 1.85 4.23 4.86
C ALA A 112 1.21 2.88 4.58
N VAL A 113 1.96 1.94 4.01
CA VAL A 113 1.51 0.57 3.75
C VAL A 113 2.22 -0.38 4.70
N GLN A 114 1.48 -1.19 5.44
CA GLN A 114 2.02 -2.16 6.39
C GLN A 114 2.08 -3.53 5.75
N VAL A 115 3.15 -4.25 6.02
CA VAL A 115 3.33 -5.66 5.72
C VAL A 115 3.35 -6.37 7.06
N ARG A 116 2.30 -7.11 7.39
CA ARG A 116 2.27 -7.95 8.59
C ARG A 116 2.82 -9.31 8.23
N ILE A 117 3.86 -9.74 8.94
CA ILE A 117 4.49 -11.04 8.72
C ILE A 117 4.07 -11.96 9.86
N GLN A 118 3.53 -13.12 9.50
CA GLN A 118 3.12 -14.14 10.44
C GLN A 118 4.16 -15.25 10.50
N ASN A 119 4.34 -15.82 11.70
CA ASN A 119 5.21 -16.97 11.94
C ASN A 119 6.70 -16.76 11.60
N HIS A 120 7.18 -15.52 11.60
CA HIS A 120 8.59 -15.20 11.44
C HIS A 120 9.24 -14.95 12.82
N PRO A 121 10.43 -15.53 13.10
CA PRO A 121 11.03 -15.51 14.45
C PRO A 121 11.43 -14.11 14.91
N GLU A 122 11.91 -13.26 14.00
CA GLU A 122 12.43 -11.93 14.35
C GLU A 122 11.52 -10.78 13.92
N ILE A 123 11.14 -10.71 12.65
CA ILE A 123 10.36 -9.62 12.05
C ILE A 123 8.87 -9.90 12.18
N THR A 124 8.11 -8.95 12.73
CA THR A 124 6.66 -9.07 12.90
C THR A 124 5.88 -8.15 11.95
N ASN A 125 6.44 -6.99 11.62
CA ASN A 125 5.76 -6.02 10.78
C ASN A 125 6.75 -5.06 10.10
N ILE A 126 6.56 -4.79 8.82
CA ILE A 126 7.29 -3.74 8.09
C ILE A 126 6.30 -2.67 7.66
N GLN A 127 6.67 -1.39 7.72
CA GLN A 127 5.85 -0.28 7.21
C GLN A 127 6.63 0.45 6.15
N VAL A 128 6.06 0.55 4.97
CA VAL A 128 6.59 1.28 3.82
C VAL A 128 5.88 2.61 3.76
N HIS A 129 6.65 3.68 3.83
CA HIS A 129 6.14 5.03 3.69
C HIS A 129 6.65 5.59 2.36
N PRO A 130 5.78 6.04 1.44
CA PRO A 130 6.20 6.62 0.16
C PRO A 130 6.86 8.00 0.31
N GLY A 131 6.94 8.51 1.54
CA GLY A 131 7.44 9.85 1.84
C GLY A 131 6.34 10.90 1.88
N GLY A 132 6.75 12.15 2.05
CA GLY A 132 5.86 13.29 2.24
C GLY A 132 5.35 13.45 3.67
N GLY A 133 4.86 14.65 3.96
CA GLY A 133 4.34 15.03 5.28
C GLY A 133 5.40 15.65 6.19
N ARG A 134 5.39 15.29 7.48
CA ARG A 134 6.16 16.00 8.51
C ARG A 134 7.63 15.58 8.60
N HIS A 135 7.95 14.34 8.20
CA HIS A 135 9.25 13.72 8.44
C HIS A 135 10.15 13.69 7.21
N THR A 136 9.61 13.54 6.01
CA THR A 136 10.39 13.52 4.78
C THR A 136 9.74 14.38 3.70
N PRO A 137 10.53 14.94 2.77
CA PRO A 137 9.97 15.55 1.57
C PRO A 137 9.14 14.54 0.78
N GLU A 138 8.25 15.06 -0.08
CA GLU A 138 7.51 14.20 -1.02
C GLU A 138 8.48 13.45 -1.92
N GLY A 139 8.20 12.17 -2.20
CA GLY A 139 9.09 11.30 -2.99
C GLY A 139 10.32 10.78 -2.23
N SER A 140 10.43 11.03 -0.92
CA SER A 140 11.50 10.48 -0.08
C SER A 140 10.97 9.35 0.81
N PRO A 141 10.96 8.09 0.31
CA PRO A 141 10.38 6.97 1.03
C PRO A 141 11.21 6.59 2.26
N TYR A 142 10.57 5.96 3.23
CA TYR A 142 11.25 5.38 4.38
C TYR A 142 10.54 4.12 4.84
N TRP A 143 11.27 3.25 5.54
CA TRP A 143 10.77 1.99 6.03
C TRP A 143 10.92 1.90 7.55
N LYS A 144 9.96 1.26 8.20
CA LYS A 144 10.03 0.90 9.61
C LYS A 144 9.86 -0.59 9.77
N ILE A 145 10.92 -1.25 10.22
CA ILE A 145 10.96 -2.68 10.49
C ILE A 145 10.73 -2.86 11.99
N SER A 146 9.64 -3.52 12.35
CA SER A 146 9.36 -3.93 13.72
C SER A 146 9.81 -5.38 13.90
N THR A 147 10.72 -5.58 14.84
CA THR A 147 11.19 -6.89 15.26
C THR A 147 10.75 -7.19 16.69
N ASN A 148 10.68 -8.46 17.05
CA ASN A 148 10.35 -8.92 18.40
C ASN A 148 11.57 -8.88 19.34
N THR A 149 12.78 -8.95 18.78
CA THR A 149 14.06 -9.06 19.51
C THR A 149 14.79 -7.73 19.62
N ALA A 150 15.08 -7.08 18.49
CA ALA A 150 15.88 -5.85 18.40
C ALA A 150 15.04 -4.56 18.51
N GLY A 151 13.72 -4.68 18.64
CA GLY A 151 12.81 -3.53 18.64
C GLY A 151 12.56 -2.97 17.25
N LYS A 152 12.65 -1.65 17.08
CA LYS A 152 12.31 -0.96 15.83
C LYS A 152 13.59 -0.55 15.09
N THR A 153 13.65 -0.86 13.81
CA THR A 153 14.70 -0.37 12.91
C THR A 153 14.06 0.54 11.86
N TRP A 154 14.61 1.74 11.71
CA TRP A 154 14.15 2.76 10.78
C TRP A 154 15.15 2.88 9.65
N VAL A 155 14.67 2.77 8.41
CA VAL A 155 15.47 2.92 7.19
C VAL A 155 15.01 4.18 6.52
N ILE A 156 15.82 5.24 6.62
CA ILE A 156 15.40 6.61 6.34
C ILE A 156 16.35 7.31 5.35
N PRO A 157 15.86 8.30 4.59
CA PRO A 157 16.72 9.18 3.81
C PRO A 157 17.57 10.07 4.71
N ARG A 158 18.65 10.63 4.18
CA ARG A 158 19.48 11.62 4.89
C ARG A 158 18.67 12.85 5.34
N ASP A 159 17.71 13.28 4.53
CA ASP A 159 16.87 14.47 4.72
C ASP A 159 15.68 14.23 5.67
N PHE A 160 15.67 13.09 6.38
CA PHE A 160 14.63 12.76 7.36
C PHE A 160 14.71 13.67 8.60
N ARG A 161 13.60 14.34 8.92
CA ARG A 161 13.44 15.25 10.05
C ARG A 161 13.01 14.50 11.31
N GLY A 162 13.73 14.75 12.41
CA GLY A 162 13.47 14.11 13.71
C GLY A 162 14.04 12.69 13.81
N ALA A 163 15.05 12.35 13.00
CA ALA A 163 15.72 11.06 13.06
C ALA A 163 16.31 10.76 14.45
N GLU A 164 16.80 11.79 15.14
CA GLU A 164 17.39 11.71 16.49
C GLU A 164 16.36 11.42 17.58
N GLU A 165 15.08 11.69 17.32
CA GLU A 165 13.96 11.43 18.23
C GLU A 165 13.32 10.05 18.00
N LEU A 166 13.77 9.32 16.97
CA LEU A 166 13.26 7.99 16.67
C LEU A 166 13.80 6.98 17.69
N GLY A 167 12.89 6.32 18.40
CA GLY A 167 13.25 5.17 19.23
C GLY A 167 13.62 3.96 18.38
N GLY A 168 14.80 3.39 18.62
CA GLY A 168 15.29 2.16 17.99
C GLY A 168 16.60 2.37 17.20
N ASN A 169 16.89 1.44 16.28
CA ASN A 169 18.01 1.56 15.37
C ASN A 169 17.63 2.43 14.17
N VAL A 170 18.51 3.33 13.73
CA VAL A 170 18.27 4.22 12.60
C VAL A 170 19.38 4.03 11.58
N VAL A 171 18.98 3.69 10.36
CA VAL A 171 19.89 3.39 9.25
C VAL A 171 19.56 4.28 8.07
N ARG A 172 20.58 4.97 7.53
CA ARG A 172 20.44 5.79 6.34
C ARG A 172 20.77 4.96 5.10
N TYR A 173 19.90 4.99 4.10
CA TYR A 173 20.10 4.22 2.85
C TYR A 173 20.80 5.03 1.75
N ASP A 174 20.95 6.34 1.92
CA ASP A 174 21.56 7.28 0.98
C ASP A 174 22.95 7.74 1.46
N GLU A 175 23.58 6.96 2.35
CA GLU A 175 24.91 7.22 2.91
C GLU A 175 25.98 6.31 2.28
#